data_AF-A0A9E3QKV9-F1
#
_entry.id   AF-A0A9E3QKV9-F1
#
_cell.length_a   1.000
_cell.length_b   1.000
_cell.length_c   1.000
_cell.angle_alpha   90.00
_cell.angle_beta   90.00
_cell.angle_gamma   90.00
#
_symmetry.space_group_name_H-M   'P 1'
#
loop_
_entity.id
_entity.type
_entity.pdbx_description
1 polymer ?
#
loop_
_entity_poly.entity_id
_entity_poly.type
_entity_poly.pdbx_seq_one_letter_code
_entity_poly.pdbx_strand_id
1 'polypeptide(L)'
;MTPEYGRAKFLGHLEAEIGRAKAKCPDARYVGIADEAQGNWEFLERHTDVQVTDFWHAAEYLGKAAVVLYRGHPRTKEAWLEEACHRLKHDVGGAGWVLKQLRRLARERPWAKGDEEVQRAITYFANQSGAGRMDYAGRVAVNEPIGSGVTEAACKVIIKQRLCGSGMKWTEDGAAVVLSLRTLSYTPERWDEFWSKP
;
A
#
# COMPACT_ATOMS: atom_id res chain seq x y z
N MET A 1 6.96 26.50 6.00
CA MET A 1 6.52 26.78 4.61
C MET A 1 7.47 26.02 3.71
N THR A 2 7.12 24.99 2.94
CA THR A 2 5.83 24.53 2.38
C THR A 2 5.97 23.06 1.94
N PRO A 3 5.09 22.11 2.31
CA PRO A 3 5.07 20.76 1.70
C PRO A 3 4.34 20.72 0.35
N GLU A 4 3.58 21.76 0.01
CA GLU A 4 2.65 21.73 -1.14
C GLU A 4 3.33 21.82 -2.51
N TYR A 5 4.44 22.55 -2.62
CA TYR A 5 5.13 22.77 -3.91
C TYR A 5 5.81 21.49 -4.44
N GLY A 6 6.47 20.73 -3.56
CA GLY A 6 7.09 19.45 -3.92
C GLY A 6 6.06 18.40 -4.32
N ARG A 7 4.91 18.36 -3.63
CA ARG A 7 3.81 17.45 -3.93
C ARG A 7 3.21 17.71 -5.31
N ALA A 8 2.94 18.96 -5.66
CA ALA A 8 2.39 19.31 -6.97
C ALA A 8 3.31 18.91 -8.12
N LYS A 9 4.62 19.20 -7.99
CA LYS A 9 5.62 18.81 -9.00
C LYS A 9 5.72 17.29 -9.16
N PHE A 10 5.72 16.55 -8.04
CA PHE A 10 5.71 15.09 -8.06
C PHE A 10 4.46 14.54 -8.76
N LEU A 11 3.26 15.03 -8.41
CA LEU A 11 2.02 14.57 -9.01
C LEU A 11 1.97 14.87 -10.52
N GLY A 12 2.47 16.02 -10.96
CA GLY A 12 2.57 16.34 -12.39
C GLY A 12 3.51 15.40 -13.15
N HIS A 13 4.64 15.02 -12.55
CA HIS A 13 5.53 14.01 -13.16
C HIS A 13 4.86 12.63 -13.21
N LEU A 14 4.19 12.22 -12.13
CA LEU A 14 3.47 10.95 -12.05
C LEU A 14 2.35 10.89 -13.10
N GLU A 15 1.60 11.97 -13.28
CA GLU A 15 0.54 12.08 -14.28
C GLU A 15 1.08 11.93 -15.71
N ALA A 16 2.23 12.56 -16.01
CA ALA A 16 2.90 12.39 -17.30
C ALA A 16 3.38 10.95 -17.55
N GLU A 17 3.87 10.27 -16.50
CA GLU A 17 4.28 8.86 -16.59
C GLU A 17 3.09 7.92 -16.78
N ILE A 18 1.99 8.15 -16.05
CA ILE A 18 0.74 7.43 -16.25
C ILE A 18 0.29 7.59 -17.71
N GLY A 19 0.27 8.82 -18.23
CA GLY A 19 -0.10 9.09 -19.62
C GLY A 19 0.75 8.30 -20.63
N ARG A 20 2.08 8.25 -20.44
CA ARG A 20 2.98 7.44 -21.27
C ARG A 20 2.68 5.95 -21.19
N ALA A 21 2.47 5.42 -19.98
CA ALA A 21 2.14 4.01 -19.79
C ALA A 21 0.80 3.67 -20.46
N LYS A 22 -0.20 4.54 -20.33
CA LYS A 22 -1.52 4.35 -20.97
C LYS A 22 -1.44 4.37 -22.48
N ALA A 23 -0.63 5.25 -23.07
CA ALA A 23 -0.43 5.30 -24.51
C ALA A 23 0.24 4.02 -25.05
N LYS A 24 1.15 3.39 -24.28
CA LYS A 24 1.78 2.12 -24.65
C LYS A 24 0.83 0.91 -24.52
N CYS A 25 -0.09 0.95 -23.56
CA CYS A 25 -0.99 -0.17 -23.24
C CYS A 25 -2.47 0.29 -23.12
N PRO A 26 -3.10 0.81 -24.18
CA PRO A 26 -4.41 1.48 -24.07
C PRO A 26 -5.54 0.57 -23.56
N ASP A 27 -5.49 -0.73 -23.91
CA ASP A 27 -6.52 -1.71 -23.54
C ASP A 27 -6.23 -2.41 -22.19
N ALA A 28 -5.16 -2.03 -21.49
CA ALA A 28 -4.85 -2.60 -20.19
C ALA A 28 -5.85 -2.13 -19.13
N ARG A 29 -6.12 -3.01 -18.16
CA ARG A 29 -6.85 -2.64 -16.95
C ARG A 29 -5.92 -1.95 -15.96
N TYR A 30 -6.35 -0.80 -15.44
CA TYR A 30 -5.60 0.02 -14.50
C TYR A 30 -6.10 -0.18 -13.07
N VAL A 31 -5.22 -0.70 -12.21
CA VAL A 31 -5.50 -0.95 -10.79
C VAL A 31 -4.72 0.05 -9.94
N GLY A 32 -5.42 0.82 -9.11
CA GLY A 32 -4.82 1.74 -8.15
C GLY A 32 -4.68 1.10 -6.78
N ILE A 33 -3.45 0.96 -6.29
CA ILE A 33 -3.17 0.41 -4.95
C ILE A 33 -2.68 1.54 -4.05
N ALA A 34 -3.32 1.73 -2.90
CA ALA A 34 -2.92 2.73 -1.91
C ALA A 34 -3.28 2.33 -0.49
N ASP A 35 -2.71 3.06 0.47
CA ASP A 35 -3.06 3.05 1.88
C ASP A 35 -4.17 4.07 2.19
N GLU A 36 -4.45 4.32 3.48
CA GLU A 36 -5.54 5.19 3.90
C GLU A 36 -5.32 6.70 3.69
N ALA A 37 -4.19 7.15 3.12
CA ALA A 37 -3.97 8.58 2.92
C ALA A 37 -5.01 9.15 1.92
N GLN A 38 -5.93 9.98 2.44
CA GLN A 38 -7.13 10.44 1.73
C GLN A 38 -6.85 11.01 0.33
N GLY A 39 -5.78 11.80 0.19
CA GLY A 39 -5.42 12.42 -1.10
C GLY A 39 -4.90 11.44 -2.16
N ASN A 40 -4.58 10.19 -1.81
CA ASN A 40 -4.16 9.17 -2.77
C ASN A 40 -5.37 8.67 -3.57
N TRP A 41 -6.51 8.48 -2.92
CA TRP A 41 -7.71 7.94 -3.56
C TRP A 41 -8.29 8.89 -4.61
N GLU A 42 -8.37 10.19 -4.30
CA GLU A 42 -8.82 11.24 -5.24
C GLU A 42 -7.91 11.36 -6.47
N PHE A 43 -6.60 11.15 -6.29
CA PHE A 43 -5.66 11.11 -7.40
C PHE A 43 -5.87 9.85 -8.25
N LEU A 44 -5.91 8.67 -7.62
CA LEU A 44 -6.02 7.39 -8.33
C LEU A 44 -7.35 7.24 -9.07
N GLU A 45 -8.45 7.79 -8.54
CA GLU A 45 -9.78 7.74 -9.18
C GLU A 45 -9.76 8.28 -10.61
N ARG A 46 -8.96 9.32 -10.87
CA ARG A 46 -8.84 9.94 -12.21
C ARG A 46 -8.05 9.10 -13.20
N HIS A 47 -7.33 8.08 -12.72
CA HIS A 47 -6.34 7.35 -13.51
C HIS A 47 -6.54 5.84 -13.50
N THR A 48 -7.46 5.29 -12.71
CA THR A 48 -7.58 3.84 -12.49
C THR A 48 -9.03 3.38 -12.62
N ASP A 49 -9.22 2.15 -13.08
CA ASP A 49 -10.54 1.54 -13.24
C ASP A 49 -11.06 0.96 -11.93
N VAL A 50 -10.14 0.54 -11.06
CA VAL A 50 -10.44 -0.03 -9.75
C VAL A 50 -9.43 0.42 -8.71
N GLN A 51 -9.92 0.60 -7.48
CA GLN A 51 -9.11 0.96 -6.32
C GLN A 51 -9.03 -0.21 -5.35
N VAL A 52 -7.83 -0.53 -4.89
CA VAL A 52 -7.56 -1.64 -3.97
C VAL A 52 -6.72 -1.13 -2.81
N THR A 53 -7.18 -1.37 -1.60
CA THR A 53 -6.39 -1.10 -0.39
C THR A 53 -5.23 -2.06 -0.32
N ASP A 54 -4.02 -1.58 -0.03
CA ASP A 54 -2.84 -2.44 0.10
C ASP A 54 -3.06 -3.55 1.16
N PHE A 55 -2.98 -4.81 0.71
CA PHE A 55 -3.19 -5.97 1.57
C PHE A 55 -2.20 -6.04 2.74
N TRP A 56 -0.93 -5.69 2.53
CA TRP A 56 0.08 -5.76 3.59
C TRP A 56 -0.18 -4.70 4.64
N HIS A 57 -0.64 -3.53 4.23
CA HIS A 57 -1.05 -2.47 5.16
C HIS A 57 -2.29 -2.89 5.97
N ALA A 58 -3.27 -3.55 5.34
CA ALA A 58 -4.41 -4.13 6.05
C ALA A 58 -3.97 -5.23 7.05
N ALA A 59 -3.00 -6.06 6.68
CA ALA A 59 -2.43 -7.08 7.55
C ALA A 59 -1.65 -6.50 8.75
N GLU A 60 -0.97 -5.36 8.58
CA GLU A 60 -0.34 -4.64 9.70
C GLU A 60 -1.36 -4.15 10.74
N TYR A 61 -2.47 -3.57 10.28
CA TYR A 61 -3.58 -3.19 11.15
C TYR A 61 -4.13 -4.39 11.92
N LEU A 62 -4.28 -5.54 11.26
CA LEU A 62 -4.69 -6.78 11.92
C LEU A 62 -3.67 -7.27 12.94
N GLY A 63 -2.37 -7.21 12.61
CA GLY A 63 -1.30 -7.62 13.50
C GLY A 63 -1.28 -6.82 14.79
N LYS A 64 -1.40 -5.49 14.72
CA LYS A 64 -1.43 -4.61 15.89
C LYS A 64 -2.66 -4.88 16.77
N ALA A 65 -3.85 -5.00 16.16
CA ALA A 65 -5.04 -5.38 16.89
C ALA A 65 -4.93 -6.78 17.52
N ALA A 66 -4.35 -7.75 16.82
CA ALA A 66 -4.17 -9.11 17.32
C ALA A 66 -3.33 -9.16 18.61
N VAL A 67 -2.28 -8.35 18.70
CA VAL A 67 -1.42 -8.24 19.91
C VAL A 67 -2.24 -7.85 21.13
N VAL A 68 -3.13 -6.86 20.99
CA VAL A 68 -4.00 -6.40 22.08
C VAL A 68 -5.08 -7.44 22.37
N LEU A 69 -5.77 -7.90 21.33
CA LEU A 69 -6.86 -8.86 21.47
C LEU A 69 -6.35 -10.08 22.21
N TYR A 70 -5.28 -10.74 21.75
CA TYR A 70 -4.76 -11.99 22.30
C TYR A 70 -3.57 -11.79 23.24
N ARG A 71 -3.56 -10.68 24.00
CA ARG A 71 -2.52 -10.38 25.00
C ARG A 71 -2.25 -11.61 25.89
N GLY A 72 -0.98 -11.98 26.03
CA GLY A 72 -0.54 -13.13 26.82
C GLY A 72 -0.74 -14.51 26.14
N HIS A 73 -1.26 -14.56 24.92
CA HIS A 73 -1.58 -15.80 24.21
C HIS A 73 -0.95 -15.83 22.80
N PRO A 74 0.40 -15.89 22.68
CA PRO A 74 1.11 -15.70 21.41
C PRO A 74 0.75 -16.73 20.33
N ARG A 75 0.57 -18.01 20.70
CA ARG A 75 0.16 -19.06 19.75
C ARG A 75 -1.25 -18.83 19.19
N THR A 76 -2.19 -18.46 20.05
CA THR A 76 -3.57 -18.16 19.63
C THR A 76 -3.62 -16.90 18.77
N LYS A 77 -2.81 -15.89 19.09
CA LYS A 77 -2.62 -14.68 18.29
C LYS A 77 -2.15 -15.02 16.87
N GLU A 78 -1.09 -15.83 16.75
CA GLU A 78 -0.54 -16.26 15.45
C GLU A 78 -1.56 -17.04 14.62
N ALA A 79 -2.18 -18.07 15.20
CA ALA A 79 -3.16 -18.88 14.49
C ALA A 79 -4.37 -18.04 14.03
N TRP A 80 -4.83 -17.10 14.85
CA TRP A 80 -5.92 -16.21 14.47
C TRP A 80 -5.51 -15.24 13.36
N LEU A 81 -4.30 -14.67 13.43
CA LEU A 81 -3.81 -13.74 12.42
C LEU A 81 -3.61 -14.43 11.07
N GLU A 82 -3.08 -15.64 11.06
CA GLU A 82 -2.94 -16.47 9.85
C GLU A 82 -4.30 -16.73 9.20
N GLU A 83 -5.28 -17.20 9.97
CA GLU A 83 -6.64 -17.44 9.50
C GLU A 83 -7.31 -16.15 8.99
N ALA A 84 -7.16 -15.04 9.72
CA ALA A 84 -7.73 -13.77 9.33
C ALA A 84 -7.14 -13.26 8.01
N CYS A 85 -5.83 -13.34 7.84
CA CYS A 85 -5.15 -12.97 6.59
C CYS A 85 -5.53 -13.91 5.44
N HIS A 86 -5.63 -15.22 5.70
CA HIS A 86 -6.03 -16.20 4.70
C HIS A 86 -7.45 -15.89 4.18
N ARG A 87 -8.43 -15.76 5.08
CA ARG A 87 -9.81 -15.43 4.70
C ARG A 87 -9.92 -14.06 4.05
N LEU A 88 -9.20 -13.06 4.57
CA LEU A 88 -9.19 -11.72 3.97
C LEU A 88 -8.77 -11.78 2.51
N LYS A 89 -7.77 -12.60 2.18
CA LYS A 89 -7.21 -12.73 0.83
C LYS A 89 -8.04 -13.62 -0.10
N HIS A 90 -8.65 -14.69 0.42
CA HIS A 90 -9.19 -15.77 -0.40
C HIS A 90 -10.72 -15.91 -0.36
N ASP A 91 -11.39 -15.38 0.67
CA ASP A 91 -12.84 -15.52 0.81
C ASP A 91 -13.58 -14.31 0.24
N VAL A 92 -14.67 -14.57 -0.51
CA VAL A 92 -15.63 -13.51 -0.89
C VAL A 92 -16.25 -12.94 0.39
N GLY A 93 -16.12 -11.62 0.58
CA GLY A 93 -16.57 -10.96 1.81
C GLY A 93 -15.63 -11.14 3.01
N GLY A 94 -14.38 -11.59 2.79
CA GLY A 94 -13.38 -11.78 3.84
C GLY A 94 -13.18 -10.54 4.72
N ALA A 95 -13.14 -9.34 4.14
CA ALA A 95 -13.05 -8.09 4.89
C ALA A 95 -14.23 -7.86 5.85
N GLY A 96 -15.45 -8.22 5.42
CA GLY A 96 -16.64 -8.16 6.28
C GLY A 96 -16.59 -9.17 7.43
N TRP A 97 -16.09 -10.38 7.16
CA TRP A 97 -15.85 -11.37 8.22
C TRP A 97 -14.82 -10.88 9.24
N VAL A 98 -13.69 -10.34 8.78
CA VAL A 98 -12.64 -9.78 9.64
C VAL A 98 -13.18 -8.66 10.52
N LEU A 99 -13.91 -7.70 9.93
CA LEU A 99 -14.52 -6.60 10.66
C LEU A 99 -15.49 -7.09 11.75
N LYS A 100 -16.29 -8.13 11.43
CA LYS A 100 -17.18 -8.77 12.41
C LYS A 100 -16.41 -9.42 13.55
N GLN A 101 -15.29 -10.10 13.26
CA GLN A 101 -14.43 -10.70 14.30
C GLN A 101 -13.79 -9.64 15.18
N LEU A 102 -13.22 -8.58 14.60
CA LEU A 102 -12.63 -7.47 15.36
C LEU A 102 -13.64 -6.85 16.34
N ARG A 103 -14.85 -6.52 15.84
CA ARG A 103 -15.93 -5.97 16.68
C ARG A 103 -16.38 -6.94 17.77
N ARG A 104 -16.47 -8.24 17.47
CA ARG A 104 -16.86 -9.27 18.44
C ARG A 104 -15.81 -9.40 19.55
N LEU A 105 -14.55 -9.60 19.18
CA LEU A 105 -13.45 -9.79 20.13
C LEU A 105 -13.23 -8.53 21.00
N ALA A 106 -13.39 -7.34 20.44
CA ALA A 106 -13.33 -6.09 21.18
C ALA A 106 -14.44 -5.95 22.24
N ARG A 107 -15.61 -6.58 22.03
CA ARG A 107 -16.72 -6.61 23.00
C ARG A 107 -16.53 -7.68 24.06
N GLU A 108 -16.05 -8.86 23.66
CA GLU A 108 -15.82 -10.01 24.56
C GLU A 108 -14.66 -9.78 25.52
N ARG A 109 -13.69 -8.91 25.16
CA ARG A 109 -12.44 -8.72 25.92
C ARG A 109 -12.42 -7.35 26.60
N PRO A 110 -12.48 -7.29 27.94
CA PRO A 110 -12.53 -6.01 28.66
C PRO A 110 -11.35 -5.08 28.36
N TRP A 111 -10.13 -5.63 28.21
CA TRP A 111 -8.92 -4.84 27.94
C TRP A 111 -8.82 -4.31 26.50
N ALA A 112 -9.59 -4.85 25.56
CA ALA A 112 -9.62 -4.37 24.18
C ALA A 112 -10.68 -3.26 23.99
N LYS A 113 -11.53 -3.03 24.99
CA LYS A 113 -12.58 -2.02 24.93
C LYS A 113 -11.96 -0.63 25.00
N GLY A 114 -12.10 0.13 23.91
CA GLY A 114 -11.54 1.48 23.80
C GLY A 114 -10.04 1.52 23.55
N ASP A 115 -9.39 0.37 23.31
CA ASP A 115 -7.98 0.33 22.94
C ASP A 115 -7.76 0.94 21.54
N GLU A 116 -6.76 1.80 21.42
CA GLU A 116 -6.48 2.59 20.22
C GLU A 116 -6.21 1.70 18.99
N GLU A 117 -5.36 0.69 19.11
CA GLU A 117 -4.98 -0.16 17.98
C GLU A 117 -6.16 -1.00 17.49
N VAL A 118 -7.00 -1.47 18.42
CA VAL A 118 -8.23 -2.19 18.08
C VAL A 118 -9.26 -1.27 17.41
N GLN A 119 -9.46 -0.05 17.92
CA GLN A 119 -10.40 0.91 17.32
C GLN A 119 -9.93 1.39 15.95
N ARG A 120 -8.62 1.61 15.79
CA ARG A 120 -8.01 1.97 14.50
C ARG A 120 -8.23 0.87 13.48
N ALA A 121 -7.97 -0.40 13.83
CA ALA A 121 -8.23 -1.52 12.93
C ALA A 121 -9.72 -1.64 12.55
N ILE A 122 -10.64 -1.52 13.51
CA ILE A 122 -12.08 -1.55 13.23
C ILE A 122 -12.49 -0.42 12.27
N THR A 123 -12.01 0.80 12.51
CA THR A 123 -12.31 1.97 11.69
C THR A 123 -11.74 1.82 10.29
N TYR A 124 -10.48 1.39 10.19
CA TYR A 124 -9.80 1.12 8.92
C TYR A 124 -10.57 0.11 8.08
N PHE A 125 -10.86 -1.07 8.63
CA PHE A 125 -11.60 -2.11 7.91
C PHE A 125 -13.02 -1.66 7.56
N ALA A 126 -13.72 -0.92 8.43
CA ALA A 126 -15.05 -0.40 8.14
C ALA A 126 -15.03 0.59 6.95
N ASN A 127 -14.08 1.52 6.93
CA ASN A 127 -13.97 2.54 5.88
C ASN A 127 -13.56 1.91 4.55
N GLN A 128 -12.51 1.08 4.54
CA GLN A 128 -11.97 0.51 3.30
C GLN A 128 -12.90 -0.56 2.71
N SER A 129 -13.55 -1.39 3.55
CA SER A 129 -14.54 -2.35 3.05
C SER A 129 -15.84 -1.67 2.61
N GLY A 130 -16.30 -0.63 3.31
CA GLY A 130 -17.46 0.16 2.92
C GLY A 130 -17.27 0.89 1.58
N ALA A 131 -16.04 1.30 1.28
CA ALA A 131 -15.65 1.86 -0.02
C ALA A 131 -15.44 0.80 -1.13
N GLY A 132 -15.62 -0.49 -0.83
CA GLY A 132 -15.44 -1.58 -1.81
C GLY A 132 -13.99 -1.87 -2.20
N ARG A 133 -13.00 -1.38 -1.44
CA ARG A 133 -11.56 -1.45 -1.78
C ARG A 133 -10.85 -2.70 -1.26
N MET A 134 -11.56 -3.59 -0.55
CA MET A 134 -11.01 -4.79 0.09
C MET A 134 -11.54 -6.11 -0.49
N ASP A 135 -11.98 -6.12 -1.75
CA ASP A 135 -12.36 -7.35 -2.46
C ASP A 135 -11.11 -8.11 -2.95
N TYR A 136 -10.28 -8.61 -2.04
CA TYR A 136 -9.03 -9.27 -2.41
C TYR A 136 -9.26 -10.58 -3.16
N ALA A 137 -10.27 -11.36 -2.77
CA ALA A 137 -10.58 -12.65 -3.39
C ALA A 137 -10.91 -12.48 -4.88
N GLY A 138 -11.78 -11.51 -5.21
CA GLY A 138 -12.11 -11.19 -6.60
C GLY A 138 -10.88 -10.78 -7.40
N ARG A 139 -9.99 -9.95 -6.82
CA ARG A 139 -8.75 -9.47 -7.47
C ARG A 139 -7.76 -10.59 -7.72
N VAL A 140 -7.53 -11.46 -6.73
CA VAL A 140 -6.66 -12.63 -6.87
C VAL A 140 -7.16 -13.57 -7.97
N ALA A 141 -8.48 -13.79 -8.06
CA ALA A 141 -9.06 -14.66 -9.07
C ALA A 141 -8.81 -14.18 -10.51
N VAL A 142 -8.65 -12.88 -10.73
CA VAL A 142 -8.33 -12.28 -12.03
C VAL A 142 -6.86 -11.90 -12.18
N ASN A 143 -5.97 -12.35 -11.28
CA ASN A 143 -4.55 -12.05 -11.24
C ASN A 143 -4.21 -10.54 -11.17
N GLU A 144 -5.09 -9.75 -10.56
CA GLU A 144 -4.83 -8.33 -10.30
C GLU A 144 -3.91 -8.16 -9.08
N PRO A 145 -3.03 -7.14 -9.08
CA PRO A 145 -2.17 -6.87 -7.94
C PRO A 145 -3.01 -6.40 -6.74
N ILE A 146 -2.70 -6.93 -5.56
CA ILE A 146 -3.42 -6.64 -4.30
C ILE A 146 -2.56 -5.92 -3.25
N GLY A 147 -1.28 -5.72 -3.53
CA GLY A 147 -0.34 -5.06 -2.63
C GLY A 147 0.76 -4.37 -3.40
N SER A 148 1.35 -3.35 -2.79
CA SER A 148 2.40 -2.53 -3.39
C SER A 148 3.79 -3.18 -3.34
N GLY A 149 3.90 -4.46 -2.99
CA GLY A 149 5.18 -5.15 -2.76
C GLY A 149 6.21 -5.02 -3.91
N VAL A 150 5.76 -4.95 -5.17
CA VAL A 150 6.65 -4.65 -6.32
C VAL A 150 7.22 -3.24 -6.23
N THR A 151 6.37 -2.26 -5.94
CA THR A 151 6.75 -0.86 -5.70
C THR A 151 7.64 -0.73 -4.47
N GLU A 152 7.33 -1.43 -3.37
CA GLU A 152 8.16 -1.43 -2.16
C GLU A 152 9.54 -2.05 -2.40
N ALA A 153 9.61 -3.15 -3.17
CA ALA A 153 10.87 -3.76 -3.57
C ALA A 153 11.70 -2.79 -4.42
N ALA A 154 11.08 -2.11 -5.39
CA ALA A 154 11.73 -1.07 -6.17
C ALA A 154 12.23 0.08 -5.29
N CYS A 155 11.42 0.59 -4.37
CA CYS A 155 11.83 1.61 -3.39
C CYS A 155 12.97 1.12 -2.49
N LYS A 156 12.96 -0.14 -2.06
CA LYS A 156 14.04 -0.73 -1.27
C LYS A 156 15.35 -0.73 -2.04
N VAL A 157 15.32 -1.12 -3.31
CA VAL A 157 16.51 -1.19 -4.17
C VAL A 157 16.98 0.21 -4.57
N ILE A 158 16.10 1.05 -5.09
CA ILE A 158 16.46 2.36 -5.64
C ILE A 158 16.84 3.33 -4.51
N ILE A 159 16.06 3.38 -3.44
CA ILE A 159 16.20 4.37 -2.36
C ILE A 159 16.97 3.76 -1.18
N LYS A 160 16.40 2.78 -0.48
CA LYS A 160 16.89 2.37 0.85
C LYS A 160 18.32 1.82 0.82
N GLN A 161 18.66 0.97 -0.16
CA GLN A 161 20.00 0.38 -0.26
C GLN A 161 21.11 1.41 -0.46
N ARG A 162 20.79 2.59 -1.01
CA ARG A 162 21.81 3.61 -1.32
C ARG A 162 21.72 4.87 -0.49
N LEU A 163 20.54 5.25 0.00
CA LEU A 163 20.40 6.48 0.78
C LEU A 163 20.31 6.25 2.28
N CYS A 164 19.94 5.03 2.73
CA CYS A 164 19.69 4.73 4.14
C CYS A 164 20.75 3.80 4.76
N GLY A 165 21.93 3.69 4.16
CA GLY A 165 23.05 2.93 4.71
C GLY A 165 23.78 3.68 5.83
N SER A 166 24.48 2.93 6.69
CA SER A 166 25.24 3.51 7.80
C SER A 166 26.30 4.50 7.32
N GLY A 167 26.41 5.65 7.99
CA GLY A 167 27.40 6.68 7.68
C GLY A 167 27.07 7.55 6.46
N MET A 168 25.95 7.31 5.78
CA MET A 168 25.57 8.09 4.59
C MET A 168 25.03 9.47 4.97
N LYS A 169 25.59 10.50 4.32
CA LYS A 169 25.12 11.89 4.43
C LYS A 169 24.92 12.42 3.02
N TRP A 170 23.77 13.04 2.79
CA TRP A 170 23.38 13.56 1.49
C TRP A 170 22.91 15.00 1.62
N THR A 171 23.25 15.82 0.63
CA THR A 171 22.48 17.02 0.32
C THR A 171 21.23 16.61 -0.47
N GLU A 172 20.15 17.40 -0.43
CA GLU A 172 18.93 17.09 -1.18
C GLU A 172 19.21 16.93 -2.68
N ASP A 173 19.99 17.84 -3.26
CA ASP A 173 20.40 17.77 -4.67
C ASP A 173 21.21 16.52 -4.99
N GLY A 174 22.16 16.16 -4.11
CA GLY A 174 22.98 14.97 -4.28
C GLY A 174 22.17 13.68 -4.23
N ALA A 175 21.20 13.60 -3.31
CA ALA A 175 20.26 12.48 -3.24
C ALA A 175 19.38 12.41 -4.49
N ALA A 176 18.85 13.54 -4.97
CA ALA A 176 17.98 13.58 -6.14
C ALA A 176 18.70 13.13 -7.42
N VAL A 177 19.96 13.53 -7.63
CA VAL A 177 20.79 13.09 -8.76
C VAL A 177 21.05 11.59 -8.71
N VAL A 178 21.49 11.07 -7.55
CA VAL A 178 21.76 9.64 -7.39
C VAL A 178 20.50 8.80 -7.59
N LEU A 179 19.36 9.25 -7.08
CA LEU A 179 18.09 8.58 -7.30
C LEU A 179 17.73 8.56 -8.78
N SER A 180 17.90 9.68 -9.49
CA SER A 180 17.61 9.78 -10.93
C SER A 180 18.48 8.84 -11.76
N LEU A 181 19.78 8.76 -11.47
CA LEU A 181 20.68 7.80 -12.15
C LEU A 181 20.28 6.34 -11.87
N ARG A 182 19.88 6.04 -10.63
CA ARG A 182 19.40 4.70 -10.28
C ARG A 182 18.08 4.37 -10.96
N THR A 183 17.12 5.29 -11.03
CA THR A 183 15.86 5.02 -11.73
C THR A 183 16.08 4.78 -13.22
N LEU A 184 16.99 5.54 -13.87
CA LEU A 184 17.38 5.31 -15.26
C LEU A 184 18.07 3.94 -15.43
N SER A 185 18.97 3.57 -14.53
CA SER A 185 19.73 2.31 -14.64
C SER A 185 18.90 1.05 -14.34
N TYR A 186 17.91 1.13 -13.45
CA TYR A 186 17.09 -0.02 -13.03
C TYR A 186 15.78 -0.15 -13.81
N THR A 187 15.42 0.84 -14.64
CA THR A 187 14.27 0.75 -15.53
C THR A 187 14.76 0.43 -16.95
N PRO A 188 14.41 -0.73 -17.52
CA PRO A 188 14.78 -1.07 -18.88
C PRO A 188 14.41 0.04 -19.86
N GLU A 189 15.21 0.22 -20.92
CA GLU A 189 15.03 1.22 -22.00
C GLU A 189 15.24 2.69 -21.57
N ARG A 190 15.07 3.04 -20.28
CA ARG A 190 15.20 4.44 -19.81
C ARG A 190 16.60 5.00 -19.92
N TRP A 191 17.62 4.18 -19.68
CA TRP A 191 19.01 4.61 -19.82
C TRP A 191 19.29 5.03 -21.27
N ASP A 192 18.90 4.21 -22.22
CA ASP A 192 19.11 4.49 -23.65
C ASP A 192 18.25 5.67 -24.12
N GLU A 193 16.98 5.76 -23.68
CA GLU A 193 16.09 6.91 -23.94
C GLU A 193 16.66 8.24 -23.41
N PHE A 194 17.41 8.21 -22.30
CA PHE A 194 18.06 9.41 -21.76
C PHE A 194 19.18 9.90 -22.67
N TRP A 195 20.01 8.99 -23.18
CA TRP A 195 21.13 9.31 -24.08
C TRP A 195 20.70 9.55 -25.53
N SER A 196 19.52 9.07 -25.93
CA SER A 196 19.00 9.24 -27.29
C SER A 196 18.25 10.56 -27.51
N LYS A 197 18.18 11.44 -26.50
CA LYS A 197 17.64 12.80 -26.66
C LYS A 197 18.72 13.69 -27.32
N PRO A 198 18.44 14.31 -28.47
CA PRO A 198 19.37 15.20 -29.15
C PRO A 198 19.62 16.50 -28.37
#